data_AF-A0ABD3F6N8-F1
#
_entry.id   AF-A0ABD3F6N8-F1
#
_cell.length_a   1.000
_cell.length_b   1.000
_cell.length_c   1.000
_cell.angle_alpha   90.00
_cell.angle_beta   90.00
_cell.angle_gamma   90.00
#
_symmetry.space_group_name_H-M   'P 1'
#
loop_
_entity.id
_entity.type
_entity.pdbx_description
1 polymer ?
#
loop_
_entity_poly.entity_id
_entity_poly.type
_entity_poly.pdbx_seq_one_letter_code
_entity_poly.pdbx_strand_id
1 'polypeptide(L)'
;MFTEANLSGNAFFKAVGTIIKPTPQWVQDCQNANKVPLLAVGLMEPVPWVPNILPVQVVKIGQFALAVTNFETTTMAGRRIRSTVKTALAGAGVTEVGLAAVSNAYAQYMTTKEEYLTQNYEGASTLFGPNQLAAVQQELARVAASVADSSMPLDMGPTPLQIDRSSLITLQTPSGSYAVGSVASAVFAGAHPKNALTLVSSFCDVQKLSSNGAYATVLTDSHWDLRYHWERYLIVESKNTCEWNIRAGGRTSVAGTYRFVHRGYSKNLLGALTAYEGTSNTFTVTA
;
A
#
# COMPACT_ATOMS: atom_id res chain seq x y z
N MET A 1 17.96 2.22 -21.16
CA MET A 1 18.20 1.99 -19.72
C MET A 1 18.14 3.34 -19.02
N PHE A 2 17.53 3.42 -17.84
CA PHE A 2 17.60 4.60 -16.97
C PHE A 2 18.72 4.42 -15.95
N THR A 3 19.30 5.51 -15.50
CA THR A 3 20.24 5.56 -14.37
C THR A 3 19.85 6.74 -13.49
N GLU A 4 20.11 6.64 -12.19
CA GLU A 4 19.94 7.77 -11.27
C GLU A 4 20.96 8.89 -11.55
N ALA A 5 20.70 10.10 -11.04
CA ALA A 5 21.48 11.32 -11.26
C ALA A 5 21.73 11.70 -12.74
N ASN A 6 20.89 11.21 -13.66
CA ASN A 6 21.07 11.43 -15.10
C ASN A 6 20.52 12.80 -15.56
N LEU A 7 21.28 13.86 -15.26
CA LEU A 7 20.90 15.25 -15.55
C LEU A 7 20.85 15.59 -17.05
N SER A 8 21.51 14.80 -17.92
CA SER A 8 21.56 15.11 -19.36
C SER A 8 20.26 14.74 -20.08
N GLY A 9 19.55 13.71 -19.62
CA GLY A 9 18.20 13.35 -20.05
C GLY A 9 18.11 12.76 -21.47
N ASN A 10 17.74 11.48 -21.55
CA ASN A 10 17.75 10.71 -22.80
C ASN A 10 16.82 11.29 -23.89
N ALA A 11 17.34 11.47 -25.11
CA ALA A 11 16.64 12.10 -26.23
C ALA A 11 15.39 11.33 -26.72
N PHE A 12 15.43 10.00 -26.75
CA PHE A 12 14.26 9.19 -27.12
C PHE A 12 13.12 9.38 -26.11
N PHE A 13 13.44 9.37 -24.82
CA PHE A 13 12.43 9.58 -23.78
C PHE A 13 11.89 11.01 -23.71
N LYS A 14 12.71 12.03 -24.03
CA LYS A 14 12.24 13.41 -24.24
C LYS A 14 11.23 13.49 -25.40
N ALA A 15 11.50 12.81 -26.52
CA ALA A 15 10.56 12.74 -27.64
C ALA A 15 9.25 12.03 -27.28
N VAL A 16 9.31 10.88 -26.61
CA VAL A 16 8.12 10.15 -26.13
C VAL A 16 7.28 10.98 -25.16
N GLY A 17 7.90 11.65 -24.19
CA GLY A 17 7.20 12.56 -23.27
C GLY A 17 6.50 13.71 -24.01
N THR A 18 7.15 14.26 -25.04
CA THR A 18 6.60 15.34 -25.89
C THR A 18 5.40 14.86 -26.71
N ILE A 19 5.41 13.62 -27.20
CA ILE A 19 4.29 13.00 -27.92
C ILE A 19 3.08 12.75 -26.99
N ILE A 20 3.33 12.39 -25.72
CA ILE A 20 2.26 12.14 -24.73
C ILE A 20 1.63 13.46 -24.29
N LYS A 21 2.44 14.40 -23.77
CA LYS A 21 2.03 15.77 -23.47
C LYS A 21 3.27 16.68 -23.32
N PRO A 22 3.47 17.69 -24.19
CA PRO A 22 4.58 18.63 -24.06
C PRO A 22 4.59 19.29 -22.68
N THR A 23 5.73 19.24 -21.99
CA THR A 23 5.87 19.88 -20.67
C THR A 23 6.10 21.38 -20.85
N PRO A 24 5.20 22.26 -20.38
CA PRO A 24 5.33 23.71 -20.57
C PRO A 24 6.61 24.26 -19.95
N GLN A 25 7.21 25.29 -20.56
CA GLN A 25 8.49 25.85 -20.11
C GLN A 25 8.46 26.25 -18.62
N TRP A 26 7.38 26.90 -18.16
CA TRP A 26 7.22 27.29 -16.76
C TRP A 26 7.26 26.11 -15.77
N VAL A 27 6.89 24.89 -16.20
CA VAL A 27 7.04 23.67 -15.38
C VAL A 27 8.51 23.27 -15.31
N GLN A 28 9.22 23.31 -16.43
CA GLN A 28 10.65 22.98 -16.50
C GLN A 28 11.46 23.96 -15.63
N ASP A 29 11.18 25.25 -15.73
CA ASP A 29 11.81 26.31 -14.93
C ASP A 29 11.55 26.12 -13.43
N CYS A 30 10.29 25.84 -13.06
CA CYS A 30 9.87 25.60 -11.67
C CYS A 30 10.48 24.33 -11.06
N GLN A 31 10.64 23.26 -11.85
CA GLN A 31 11.32 22.03 -11.44
C GLN A 31 12.85 22.18 -11.35
N ASN A 32 13.41 23.33 -11.74
CA ASN A 32 14.83 23.64 -11.83
C ASN A 32 15.60 22.83 -12.90
N ALA A 33 16.58 23.48 -13.54
CA ALA A 33 17.36 22.94 -14.66
C ALA A 33 18.05 21.59 -14.41
N ASN A 34 18.31 21.21 -13.15
CA ASN A 34 18.86 19.88 -12.83
C ASN A 34 17.87 18.74 -13.11
N LYS A 35 16.56 18.99 -13.00
CA LYS A 35 15.53 17.98 -13.27
C LYS A 35 15.11 18.03 -14.73
N VAL A 36 15.23 16.88 -15.40
CA VAL A 36 14.63 16.66 -16.73
C VAL A 36 13.29 15.95 -16.55
N PRO A 37 12.13 16.63 -16.70
CA PRO A 37 10.84 15.98 -16.51
C PRO A 37 10.58 14.99 -17.65
N LEU A 38 10.35 13.71 -17.30
CA LEU A 38 9.91 12.70 -18.27
C LEU A 38 8.44 12.91 -18.68
N LEU A 39 7.60 13.31 -17.72
CA LEU A 39 6.17 13.56 -17.89
C LEU A 39 5.72 14.66 -16.92
N ALA A 40 4.92 15.61 -17.38
CA ALA A 40 4.22 16.58 -16.54
C ALA A 40 2.98 15.95 -15.86
N VAL A 41 3.17 14.97 -14.98
CA VAL A 41 2.11 14.12 -14.41
C VAL A 41 0.96 14.89 -13.74
N GLY A 42 1.24 16.06 -13.15
CA GLY A 42 0.22 16.96 -12.57
C GLY A 42 -0.63 17.74 -13.58
N LEU A 43 -0.26 17.73 -14.87
CA LEU A 43 -0.99 18.37 -15.97
C LEU A 43 -1.65 17.34 -16.91
N MET A 44 -1.68 16.06 -16.54
CA MET A 44 -2.27 15.02 -17.38
C MET A 44 -3.79 15.05 -17.37
N GLU A 45 -4.39 14.42 -18.38
CA GLU A 45 -5.83 14.37 -18.64
C GLU A 45 -6.30 12.91 -18.75
N PRO A 46 -7.61 12.61 -18.58
CA PRO A 46 -8.70 13.54 -18.27
C PRO A 46 -8.68 14.06 -16.83
N VAL A 47 -7.83 13.50 -15.97
CA VAL A 47 -7.53 13.99 -14.61
C VAL A 47 -6.01 13.94 -14.37
N PRO A 48 -5.45 14.78 -13.48
CA PRO A 48 -4.05 14.68 -13.08
C PRO A 48 -3.69 13.27 -12.58
N TRP A 49 -2.52 12.76 -12.99
CA TRP A 49 -2.07 11.41 -12.61
C TRP A 49 -1.43 11.35 -11.21
N VAL A 50 -1.35 12.50 -10.53
CA VAL A 50 -0.87 12.67 -9.15
C VAL A 50 -1.80 13.66 -8.43
N PRO A 51 -1.99 13.52 -7.10
CA PRO A 51 -2.82 14.46 -6.34
C PRO A 51 -2.25 15.89 -6.36
N ASN A 52 -3.13 16.86 -6.53
CA ASN A 52 -2.85 18.30 -6.45
C ASN A 52 -3.41 18.97 -5.18
N ILE A 53 -4.22 18.23 -4.41
CA ILE A 53 -4.76 18.60 -3.09
C ILE A 53 -4.23 17.57 -2.10
N LEU A 54 -3.62 18.03 -1.00
CA LEU A 54 -2.93 17.17 -0.03
C LEU A 54 -3.29 17.57 1.41
N PRO A 55 -3.52 16.59 2.31
CA PRO A 55 -3.84 16.86 3.71
C PRO A 55 -2.59 17.22 4.50
N VAL A 56 -2.67 18.29 5.31
CA VAL A 56 -1.63 18.68 6.26
C VAL A 56 -2.17 18.46 7.67
N GLN A 57 -1.43 17.77 8.53
CA GLN A 57 -1.91 17.40 9.86
C GLN A 57 -0.76 17.36 10.89
N VAL A 58 -1.05 17.86 12.08
CA VAL A 58 -0.22 17.72 13.28
C VAL A 58 -1.11 17.22 14.42
N VAL A 59 -0.66 16.22 15.17
CA VAL A 59 -1.42 15.66 16.30
C VAL A 59 -0.58 15.77 17.56
N LYS A 60 -1.11 16.35 18.63
CA LYS A 60 -0.46 16.45 19.94
C LYS A 60 -1.07 15.44 20.92
N ILE A 61 -0.23 14.69 21.62
CA ILE A 61 -0.60 13.68 22.62
C ILE A 61 0.27 13.90 23.86
N GLY A 62 -0.24 14.69 24.82
CA GLY A 62 0.54 15.09 25.99
C GLY A 62 1.79 15.91 25.60
N GLN A 63 2.97 15.39 25.94
CA GLN A 63 4.27 15.98 25.58
C GLN A 63 4.88 15.42 24.28
N PHE A 64 4.18 14.49 23.61
CA PHE A 64 4.55 13.97 22.31
C PHE A 64 3.69 14.60 21.20
N ALA A 65 4.21 14.69 19.98
CA ALA A 65 3.42 15.02 18.81
C ALA A 65 3.81 14.21 17.56
N LEU A 66 2.91 14.15 16.60
CA LEU A 66 3.13 13.58 15.27
C LEU A 66 3.06 14.70 14.23
N ALA A 67 4.15 14.90 13.49
CA ALA A 67 4.10 15.58 12.21
C ALA A 67 3.68 14.56 11.14
N VAL A 68 2.57 14.78 10.45
CA VAL A 68 2.00 13.83 9.49
C VAL A 68 2.33 14.28 8.07
N THR A 69 2.87 13.39 7.23
CA THR A 69 3.19 13.67 5.83
C THR A 69 2.64 12.60 4.89
N ASN A 70 2.14 13.05 3.74
CA ASN A 70 1.64 12.22 2.65
C ASN A 70 2.75 11.77 1.66
N PHE A 71 4.00 11.74 2.11
CA PHE A 71 5.20 11.61 1.27
C PHE A 71 6.18 10.58 1.84
N GLU A 72 6.86 9.84 0.96
CA GLU A 72 8.07 9.11 1.33
C GLU A 72 9.21 10.10 1.60
N THR A 73 9.45 10.33 2.89
CA THR A 73 10.23 11.48 3.37
C THR A 73 11.66 11.05 3.70
N THR A 74 12.67 11.68 3.07
CA THR A 74 14.08 11.32 3.31
C THR A 74 14.54 11.59 4.74
N THR A 75 15.65 10.98 5.13
CA THR A 75 16.28 11.14 6.45
C THR A 75 16.49 12.60 6.84
N MET A 76 17.00 13.46 5.95
CA MET A 76 17.21 14.87 6.29
C MET A 76 15.94 15.72 6.16
N ALA A 77 15.03 15.41 5.23
CA ALA A 77 13.72 16.05 5.17
C ALA A 77 12.92 15.81 6.47
N GLY A 78 12.88 14.56 6.95
CA GLY A 78 12.20 14.18 8.18
C GLY A 78 12.81 14.81 9.43
N ARG A 79 14.15 14.92 9.51
CA ARG A 79 14.85 15.64 10.59
C ARG A 79 14.48 17.13 10.61
N ARG A 80 14.43 17.79 9.45
CA ARG A 80 14.05 19.21 9.31
C ARG A 80 12.59 19.46 9.72
N ILE A 81 11.67 18.60 9.30
CA ILE A 81 10.24 18.65 9.68
C ILE A 81 10.06 18.44 11.19
N ARG A 82 10.66 17.40 11.77
CA ARG A 82 10.59 17.14 13.22
C ARG A 82 11.09 18.34 14.03
N SER A 83 12.20 18.96 13.62
CA SER A 83 12.74 20.17 14.25
C SER A 83 11.75 21.35 14.17
N THR A 84 11.14 21.57 12.99
CA THR A 84 10.18 22.66 12.76
C THR A 84 8.94 22.53 13.66
N VAL A 85 8.32 21.35 13.67
CA VAL A 85 7.10 21.09 14.47
C VAL A 85 7.42 21.07 15.96
N LYS A 86 8.59 20.54 16.37
CA LYS A 86 9.05 20.59 17.77
C LYS A 86 9.28 22.01 18.27
N THR A 87 9.79 22.89 17.41
CA THR A 87 9.97 24.32 17.72
C THR A 87 8.62 25.02 17.86
N ALA A 88 7.69 24.82 16.91
CA ALA A 88 6.36 25.43 16.96
C ALA A 88 5.52 24.98 18.17
N LEU A 89 5.66 23.72 18.60
CA LEU A 89 4.92 23.17 19.75
C LEU A 89 5.65 23.27 21.10
N ALA A 90 6.85 23.89 21.16
CA ALA A 90 7.65 23.96 22.38
C ALA A 90 6.90 24.69 23.52
N GLY A 91 6.27 25.83 23.22
CA GLY A 91 5.44 26.58 24.18
C GLY A 91 4.19 25.82 24.64
N ALA A 92 3.74 24.83 23.85
CA ALA A 92 2.64 23.93 24.20
C ALA A 92 3.10 22.71 25.03
N GLY A 93 4.36 22.65 25.46
CA GLY A 93 4.91 21.58 26.29
C GLY A 93 5.29 20.30 25.53
N VAL A 94 5.46 20.35 24.21
CA VAL A 94 5.89 19.19 23.42
C VAL A 94 7.41 19.01 23.50
N THR A 95 7.83 17.89 24.06
CA THR A 95 9.25 17.53 24.25
C THR A 95 9.78 16.56 23.20
N GLU A 96 8.92 15.90 22.42
CA GLU A 96 9.35 15.02 21.31
C GLU A 96 8.34 14.95 20.17
N VAL A 97 8.83 14.74 18.93
CA VAL A 97 8.00 14.75 17.71
C VAL A 97 8.35 13.55 16.83
N GLY A 98 7.40 12.64 16.62
CA GLY A 98 7.46 11.60 15.61
C GLY A 98 7.08 12.12 14.21
N LEU A 99 7.49 11.38 13.18
CA LEU A 99 7.08 11.62 11.80
C LEU A 99 6.19 10.47 11.32
N ALA A 100 4.92 10.74 11.04
CA ALA A 100 3.99 9.80 10.43
C ALA A 100 3.98 10.02 8.91
N ALA A 101 4.93 9.40 8.22
CA ALA A 101 5.04 9.46 6.76
C ALA A 101 3.98 8.58 6.07
N VAL A 102 3.84 8.75 4.73
CA VAL A 102 2.91 7.97 3.87
C VAL A 102 1.49 7.88 4.45
N SER A 103 1.03 8.98 5.06
CA SER A 103 -0.21 9.03 5.85
C SER A 103 -1.26 9.94 5.19
N ASN A 104 -2.54 9.55 5.31
CA ASN A 104 -3.74 10.17 4.73
C ASN A 104 -3.81 10.25 3.18
N ALA A 105 -2.69 10.44 2.50
CA ALA A 105 -2.56 10.43 1.04
C ALA A 105 -1.14 9.97 0.63
N TYR A 106 -0.90 9.80 -0.67
CA TYR A 106 0.41 9.49 -1.23
C TYR A 106 0.74 10.41 -2.42
N ALA A 107 1.89 11.08 -2.36
CA ALA A 107 2.36 11.98 -3.41
C ALA A 107 3.85 11.80 -3.72
N GLN A 108 4.28 10.52 -3.79
CA GLN A 108 5.68 10.14 -4.04
C GLN A 108 6.64 10.67 -2.96
N TYR A 109 7.86 11.05 -3.34
CA TYR A 109 8.94 11.34 -2.41
C TYR A 109 8.99 12.81 -1.98
N MET A 110 9.70 13.06 -0.88
CA MET A 110 10.09 14.39 -0.42
C MET A 110 11.54 14.36 0.08
N THR A 111 12.44 14.85 -0.77
CA THR A 111 13.84 15.13 -0.43
C THR A 111 14.01 16.51 0.20
N THR A 112 15.20 16.81 0.73
CA THR A 112 15.64 18.20 0.87
C THR A 112 15.96 18.83 -0.48
N LYS A 113 16.24 20.14 -0.51
CA LYS A 113 16.63 20.86 -1.74
C LYS A 113 18.02 20.45 -2.24
N GLU A 114 18.92 20.16 -1.32
CA GLU A 114 20.29 19.71 -1.57
C GLU A 114 20.28 18.29 -2.15
N GLU A 115 19.50 17.38 -1.55
CA GLU A 115 19.22 16.05 -2.08
C GLU A 115 18.49 16.11 -3.44
N TYR A 116 17.52 17.02 -3.60
CA TYR A 116 16.77 17.20 -4.86
C TYR A 116 17.71 17.50 -6.04
N LEU A 117 18.69 18.38 -5.83
CA LEU A 117 19.59 18.84 -6.89
C LEU A 117 20.52 17.74 -7.42
N THR A 118 20.63 16.58 -6.76
CA THR A 118 21.35 15.41 -7.30
C THR A 118 20.55 14.60 -8.32
N GLN A 119 19.21 14.65 -8.24
CA GLN A 119 18.28 13.84 -9.05
C GLN A 119 18.56 12.32 -9.02
N ASN A 120 18.90 11.81 -7.83
CA ASN A 120 18.65 10.41 -7.49
C ASN A 120 17.13 10.09 -7.54
N TYR A 121 16.75 8.83 -7.37
CA TYR A 121 15.37 8.36 -7.52
C TYR A 121 14.35 9.19 -6.71
N GLU A 122 14.67 9.55 -5.47
CA GLU A 122 13.81 10.34 -4.59
C GLU A 122 13.72 11.81 -5.05
N GLY A 123 14.82 12.37 -5.57
CA GLY A 123 14.88 13.74 -6.09
C GLY A 123 14.10 13.89 -7.40
N ALA A 124 14.18 12.90 -8.28
CA ALA A 124 13.36 12.81 -9.47
C ALA A 124 11.86 12.62 -9.11
N SER A 125 11.59 11.83 -8.07
CA SER A 125 10.24 11.53 -7.59
C SER A 125 9.66 12.57 -6.62
N THR A 126 10.41 13.62 -6.27
CA THR A 126 9.92 14.79 -5.53
C THR A 126 9.16 15.69 -6.50
N LEU A 127 7.83 15.59 -6.47
CA LEU A 127 6.93 16.09 -7.53
C LEU A 127 6.80 17.61 -7.60
N PHE A 128 6.78 18.30 -6.46
CA PHE A 128 6.49 19.73 -6.36
C PHE A 128 7.76 20.61 -6.38
N GLY A 129 8.83 20.09 -6.96
CA GLY A 129 10.07 20.82 -7.23
C GLY A 129 11.00 21.00 -6.02
N PRO A 130 12.10 21.75 -6.18
CA PRO A 130 13.19 21.85 -5.20
C PRO A 130 12.79 22.51 -3.87
N ASN A 131 11.62 23.15 -3.80
CA ASN A 131 11.12 23.84 -2.61
C ASN A 131 10.00 23.06 -1.89
N GLN A 132 9.64 21.84 -2.34
CA GLN A 132 8.55 21.03 -1.77
C GLN A 132 8.67 20.88 -0.25
N LEU A 133 9.85 20.52 0.26
CA LEU A 133 10.10 20.40 1.70
C LEU A 133 9.88 21.72 2.45
N ALA A 134 10.26 22.86 1.87
CA ALA A 134 10.07 24.16 2.51
C ALA A 134 8.58 24.51 2.65
N ALA A 135 7.77 24.23 1.61
CA ALA A 135 6.33 24.38 1.67
C ALA A 135 5.69 23.44 2.72
N VAL A 136 6.12 22.18 2.80
CA VAL A 136 5.62 21.24 3.81
C VAL A 136 6.04 21.64 5.23
N GLN A 137 7.25 22.17 5.42
CA GLN A 137 7.68 22.74 6.71
C GLN A 137 6.85 23.98 7.10
N GLN A 138 6.55 24.86 6.15
CA GLN A 138 5.71 26.04 6.36
C GLN A 138 4.28 25.65 6.78
N GLU A 139 3.64 24.73 6.06
CA GLU A 139 2.27 24.32 6.36
C GLU A 139 2.16 23.50 7.64
N LEU A 140 3.13 22.63 7.94
CA LEU A 140 3.19 21.94 9.23
C LEU A 140 3.46 22.90 10.40
N ALA A 141 4.22 23.98 10.19
CA ALA A 141 4.38 25.04 11.19
C ALA A 141 3.07 25.81 11.41
N ARG A 142 2.33 26.12 10.33
CA ARG A 142 1.01 26.78 10.40
C ARG A 142 0.00 25.94 11.18
N VAL A 143 -0.10 24.65 10.88
CA VAL A 143 -0.99 23.73 11.63
C VAL A 143 -0.51 23.53 13.07
N ALA A 144 0.80 23.40 13.31
CA ALA A 144 1.36 23.31 14.66
C ALA A 144 1.06 24.55 15.51
N ALA A 145 1.09 25.76 14.94
CA ALA A 145 0.76 26.98 15.66
C ALA A 145 -0.68 26.98 16.19
N SER A 146 -1.65 26.51 15.40
CA SER A 146 -3.05 26.35 15.83
C SER A 146 -3.25 25.22 16.87
N VAL A 147 -2.43 24.17 16.82
CA VAL A 147 -2.37 23.13 17.85
C VAL A 147 -1.73 23.62 19.16
N ALA A 148 -0.93 24.69 19.11
CA ALA A 148 -0.38 25.36 20.29
C ALA A 148 -1.31 26.44 20.86
N ASP A 149 -2.00 27.18 20.00
CA ASP A 149 -2.90 28.28 20.32
C ASP A 149 -4.18 28.22 19.46
N SER A 150 -5.31 27.88 20.08
CA SER A 150 -6.60 27.75 19.40
C SER A 150 -7.21 29.07 18.90
N SER A 151 -6.59 30.23 19.19
CA SER A 151 -6.97 31.50 18.57
C SER A 151 -6.39 31.69 17.16
N MET A 152 -5.36 30.91 16.79
CA MET A 152 -4.78 30.90 15.45
C MET A 152 -5.69 30.09 14.50
N PRO A 153 -6.33 30.70 13.49
CA PRO A 153 -7.27 30.01 12.62
C PRO A 153 -6.59 29.08 11.62
N LEU A 154 -7.30 28.03 11.21
CA LEU A 154 -6.94 27.17 10.08
C LEU A 154 -8.10 27.06 9.10
N ASP A 155 -7.84 27.42 7.84
CA ASP A 155 -8.76 27.15 6.74
C ASP A 155 -8.91 25.64 6.50
N MET A 156 -10.13 25.21 6.17
CA MET A 156 -10.47 23.80 5.91
C MET A 156 -9.73 23.21 4.69
N GLY A 157 -9.31 24.06 3.75
CA GLY A 157 -8.74 23.64 2.47
C GLY A 157 -9.78 23.14 1.46
N PRO A 158 -9.36 22.83 0.22
CA PRO A 158 -10.24 22.34 -0.84
C PRO A 158 -10.49 20.82 -0.75
N THR A 159 -11.64 20.37 -1.27
CA THR A 159 -12.06 18.95 -1.24
C THR A 159 -11.30 18.07 -2.26
N PRO A 160 -10.73 16.90 -1.87
CA PRO A 160 -10.06 15.99 -2.79
C PRO A 160 -10.97 15.21 -3.76
N LEU A 161 -10.41 14.80 -4.89
CA LEU A 161 -11.04 13.99 -5.96
C LEU A 161 -11.40 12.55 -5.50
N GLN A 162 -12.47 11.97 -6.10
CA GLN A 162 -13.03 10.65 -5.76
C GLN A 162 -13.07 9.70 -6.98
N ILE A 163 -12.90 8.37 -6.79
CA ILE A 163 -12.76 7.35 -7.87
C ILE A 163 -13.38 5.98 -7.48
N ASP A 164 -14.06 5.29 -8.40
CA ASP A 164 -14.72 3.95 -8.24
C ASP A 164 -13.92 2.76 -8.84
N ARG A 165 -14.11 1.50 -8.37
CA ARG A 165 -13.13 0.37 -8.48
C ARG A 165 -13.62 -1.13 -8.42
N SER A 166 -14.71 -1.58 -9.06
CA SER A 166 -15.27 -2.95 -8.84
C SER A 166 -14.84 -4.13 -9.79
N SER A 167 -14.68 -5.37 -9.23
CA SER A 167 -14.81 -6.75 -9.83
C SER A 167 -13.62 -7.64 -10.36
N LEU A 168 -13.79 -9.01 -10.30
CA LEU A 168 -13.36 -10.18 -11.16
C LEU A 168 -13.23 -11.59 -10.43
N ILE A 169 -13.14 -12.77 -11.14
CA ILE A 169 -13.35 -14.19 -10.61
C ILE A 169 -12.37 -15.42 -10.96
N THR A 170 -12.28 -16.50 -10.11
CA THR A 170 -11.27 -17.64 -9.91
C THR A 170 -11.95 -19.06 -9.94
N LEU A 171 -11.26 -20.17 -9.59
CA LEU A 171 -11.65 -21.54 -9.12
C LEU A 171 -10.42 -22.25 -8.39
N GLN A 172 -10.50 -23.42 -7.66
CA GLN A 172 -9.52 -24.60 -7.49
C GLN A 172 -8.51 -24.95 -6.26
N THR A 173 -8.84 -25.75 -5.17
CA THR A 173 -7.97 -26.41 -4.08
C THR A 173 -8.39 -27.87 -3.59
N PRO A 174 -7.55 -28.93 -3.22
CA PRO A 174 -7.57 -29.52 -1.84
C PRO A 174 -6.45 -30.44 -1.18
N SER A 175 -5.68 -31.35 -1.83
CA SER A 175 -5.37 -32.70 -1.24
C SER A 175 -3.92 -33.28 -1.13
N GLY A 176 -3.64 -34.10 -0.09
CA GLY A 176 -2.49 -35.04 0.07
C GLY A 176 -2.34 -35.67 1.48
N SER A 177 -1.13 -36.10 1.91
CA SER A 177 -0.77 -36.39 3.33
C SER A 177 0.71 -36.05 3.57
N TYR A 178 1.06 -35.58 4.77
CA TYR A 178 2.23 -34.70 4.94
C TYR A 178 3.00 -34.91 6.25
N ALA A 179 4.24 -34.42 6.30
CA ALA A 179 5.11 -34.44 7.48
C ALA A 179 5.46 -33.00 7.90
N VAL A 180 5.86 -32.81 9.15
CA VAL A 180 6.45 -31.54 9.59
C VAL A 180 7.69 -31.24 8.74
N GLY A 181 7.80 -30.00 8.26
CA GLY A 181 8.81 -29.56 7.28
C GLY A 181 8.36 -29.62 5.82
N SER A 182 7.20 -30.21 5.48
CA SER A 182 6.66 -30.21 4.12
C SER A 182 5.52 -29.20 3.91
N VAL A 183 5.00 -29.12 2.67
CA VAL A 183 3.91 -28.21 2.27
C VAL A 183 2.68 -29.00 1.82
N ALA A 184 1.51 -28.66 2.35
CA ALA A 184 0.21 -29.20 1.94
C ALA A 184 -0.47 -28.30 0.87
N SER A 185 -1.11 -28.86 -0.20
CA SER A 185 -1.55 -28.10 -1.42
C SER A 185 -2.84 -28.64 -2.17
N ALA A 186 -3.11 -28.29 -3.45
CA ALA A 186 -4.44 -27.91 -4.07
C ALA A 186 -5.16 -28.79 -5.19
N VAL A 187 -6.28 -28.31 -5.85
CA VAL A 187 -7.07 -28.98 -6.96
C VAL A 187 -8.68 -28.97 -7.15
N PHE A 188 -9.63 -28.35 -6.37
CA PHE A 188 -11.13 -28.27 -6.67
C PHE A 188 -11.82 -26.85 -6.57
N ALA A 189 -12.79 -26.54 -7.45
CA ALA A 189 -13.40 -25.22 -7.81
C ALA A 189 -13.75 -24.10 -6.76
N GLY A 190 -13.97 -22.86 -7.25
CA GLY A 190 -14.17 -21.59 -6.48
C GLY A 190 -14.40 -20.29 -7.32
N ALA A 191 -14.00 -19.08 -6.84
CA ALA A 191 -14.19 -17.72 -7.46
C ALA A 191 -13.36 -16.53 -6.83
N HIS A 192 -12.94 -15.49 -7.61
CA HIS A 192 -11.77 -14.56 -7.35
C HIS A 192 -12.02 -13.36 -6.47
N PRO A 193 -10.96 -12.92 -5.75
CA PRO A 193 -11.18 -12.13 -4.56
C PRO A 193 -11.75 -10.75 -4.93
N LYS A 194 -11.58 -10.25 -6.16
CA LYS A 194 -12.09 -8.93 -6.56
C LYS A 194 -13.61 -8.85 -6.69
N ASN A 195 -14.34 -9.96 -6.78
CA ASN A 195 -15.80 -9.90 -6.90
C ASN A 195 -16.53 -9.58 -5.60
N ALA A 196 -15.94 -9.97 -4.47
CA ALA A 196 -16.55 -9.81 -3.15
C ALA A 196 -15.47 -9.71 -2.05
N LEU A 197 -14.36 -9.00 -2.33
CA LEU A 197 -13.17 -8.95 -1.47
C LEU A 197 -13.51 -8.60 -0.02
N THR A 198 -14.44 -7.67 0.14
CA THR A 198 -14.91 -7.12 1.41
C THR A 198 -15.93 -8.01 2.14
N LEU A 199 -16.40 -9.09 1.50
CA LEU A 199 -17.38 -10.04 2.07
C LEU A 199 -16.75 -11.40 2.43
N VAL A 200 -15.51 -11.67 2.00
CA VAL A 200 -14.79 -12.91 2.31
C VAL A 200 -13.89 -12.66 3.52
N SER A 201 -14.17 -13.34 4.62
CA SER A 201 -13.41 -13.23 5.87
C SER A 201 -12.03 -13.90 5.83
N SER A 202 -11.89 -14.94 4.99
CA SER A 202 -10.64 -15.65 4.67
C SER A 202 -10.91 -16.50 3.42
N PHE A 203 -10.03 -16.41 2.42
CA PHE A 203 -10.09 -17.23 1.21
C PHE A 203 -9.59 -18.65 1.45
N CYS A 204 -8.79 -18.88 2.49
CA CYS A 204 -8.23 -20.18 2.82
C CYS A 204 -8.06 -20.36 4.33
N ASP A 205 -8.66 -21.42 4.88
CA ASP A 205 -8.44 -21.89 6.26
C ASP A 205 -7.69 -23.22 6.24
N VAL A 206 -6.89 -23.48 7.28
CA VAL A 206 -6.61 -24.86 7.73
C VAL A 206 -7.46 -25.12 8.98
N GLN A 207 -8.21 -26.22 8.97
CA GLN A 207 -8.94 -26.73 10.13
C GLN A 207 -8.32 -28.01 10.67
N LYS A 208 -8.23 -28.14 12.00
CA LYS A 208 -7.81 -29.36 12.68
C LYS A 208 -9.00 -30.13 13.24
N LEU A 209 -8.96 -31.46 13.16
CA LEU A 209 -9.90 -32.35 13.85
C LEU A 209 -9.60 -32.38 15.36
N SER A 210 -10.61 -32.09 16.17
CA SER A 210 -10.55 -32.08 17.63
C SER A 210 -10.94 -33.45 18.22
N SER A 211 -10.60 -33.69 19.49
CA SER A 211 -10.87 -34.97 20.18
C SER A 211 -12.37 -35.31 20.34
N ASN A 212 -13.26 -34.33 20.20
CA ASN A 212 -14.72 -34.52 20.17
C ASN A 212 -15.29 -34.74 18.76
N GLY A 213 -14.44 -34.90 17.73
CA GLY A 213 -14.86 -35.08 16.33
C GLY A 213 -15.19 -33.78 15.57
N ALA A 214 -15.13 -32.61 16.22
CA ALA A 214 -15.39 -31.33 15.56
C ALA A 214 -14.14 -30.74 14.88
N TYR A 215 -14.33 -30.01 13.77
CA TYR A 215 -13.26 -29.24 13.14
C TYR A 215 -13.19 -27.81 13.69
N ALA A 216 -11.98 -27.34 13.97
CA ALA A 216 -11.71 -25.96 14.38
C ALA A 216 -10.66 -25.32 13.45
N THR A 217 -10.90 -24.10 13.00
CA THR A 217 -9.91 -23.32 12.21
C THR A 217 -8.70 -22.99 13.08
N VAL A 218 -7.51 -23.38 12.60
CA VAL A 218 -6.22 -23.18 13.28
C VAL A 218 -5.28 -22.24 12.51
N LEU A 219 -5.53 -22.02 11.21
CA LEU A 219 -4.88 -21.01 10.38
C LEU A 219 -5.90 -20.42 9.40
N THR A 220 -5.70 -19.17 9.02
CA THR A 220 -6.42 -18.41 7.98
C THR A 220 -5.40 -17.76 7.05
N ASP A 221 -5.82 -17.22 5.90
CA ASP A 221 -4.93 -16.55 4.92
C ASP A 221 -4.21 -15.29 5.45
N SER A 222 -4.59 -14.79 6.63
CA SER A 222 -3.83 -13.79 7.40
C SER A 222 -2.63 -14.35 8.20
N HIS A 223 -2.43 -15.67 8.24
CA HIS A 223 -1.31 -16.32 8.92
C HIS A 223 -0.17 -16.59 7.93
N TRP A 224 1.05 -16.19 8.28
CA TRP A 224 2.26 -16.30 7.44
C TRP A 224 2.53 -17.70 6.83
N ASP A 225 2.09 -18.76 7.52
CA ASP A 225 2.30 -20.15 7.10
C ASP A 225 1.25 -20.68 6.13
N LEU A 226 0.14 -19.96 5.94
CA LEU A 226 -0.92 -20.31 5.00
C LEU A 226 -0.95 -19.31 3.85
N ARG A 227 -0.81 -19.79 2.63
CA ARG A 227 -0.86 -18.99 1.40
C ARG A 227 -2.11 -19.29 0.60
N TYR A 228 -2.58 -18.27 -0.10
CA TYR A 228 -3.64 -18.38 -1.09
C TYR A 228 -3.14 -17.78 -2.41
N HIS A 229 -3.07 -18.61 -3.45
CA HIS A 229 -2.63 -18.23 -4.78
C HIS A 229 -3.77 -18.30 -5.80
N TRP A 230 -3.64 -17.54 -6.90
CA TRP A 230 -4.56 -17.62 -8.03
C TRP A 230 -3.87 -17.66 -9.40
N GLU A 231 -4.36 -18.54 -10.28
CA GLU A 231 -4.13 -18.50 -11.73
C GLU A 231 -5.44 -18.69 -12.55
N ARG A 232 -5.55 -18.05 -13.72
CA ARG A 232 -6.60 -18.31 -14.72
C ARG A 232 -6.38 -19.71 -15.35
N TYR A 233 -7.46 -20.43 -15.64
CA TYR A 233 -7.43 -21.76 -16.27
C TYR A 233 -8.55 -21.81 -17.30
N LEU A 234 -8.27 -22.24 -18.53
CA LEU A 234 -9.21 -22.12 -19.65
C LEU A 234 -9.73 -20.66 -19.78
N ILE A 235 -11.03 -20.44 -19.98
CA ILE A 235 -11.58 -19.14 -20.44
C ILE A 235 -12.24 -18.37 -19.29
N VAL A 236 -13.09 -19.04 -18.50
CA VAL A 236 -13.82 -18.46 -17.35
C VAL A 236 -13.49 -19.17 -16.03
N GLU A 237 -12.88 -20.35 -16.11
CA GLU A 237 -12.43 -21.24 -15.05
C GLU A 237 -11.06 -20.80 -14.48
N SER A 238 -10.53 -21.42 -13.42
CA SER A 238 -9.26 -20.99 -12.76
C SER A 238 -8.69 -21.98 -11.72
N LYS A 239 -7.57 -21.66 -11.02
CA LYS A 239 -7.00 -22.41 -9.88
C LYS A 239 -6.60 -21.58 -8.63
N ASN A 240 -6.93 -22.06 -7.42
CA ASN A 240 -7.03 -21.38 -6.10
C ASN A 240 -6.12 -22.08 -5.08
N THR A 241 -4.81 -22.08 -5.29
CA THR A 241 -3.93 -22.93 -4.48
C THR A 241 -3.85 -22.44 -3.03
N CYS A 242 -4.49 -23.17 -2.11
CA CYS A 242 -4.22 -23.11 -0.67
C CYS A 242 -2.90 -23.84 -0.40
N GLU A 243 -1.91 -23.21 0.24
CA GLU A 243 -0.67 -23.87 0.63
C GLU A 243 -0.33 -23.66 2.11
N TRP A 244 -0.26 -24.74 2.90
CA TRP A 244 0.24 -24.67 4.28
C TRP A 244 1.68 -25.15 4.36
N ASN A 245 2.60 -24.26 4.74
CA ASN A 245 3.97 -24.59 5.11
C ASN A 245 4.02 -25.10 6.56
N ILE A 246 4.22 -26.40 6.74
CA ILE A 246 4.14 -27.08 8.05
C ILE A 246 5.47 -26.91 8.80
N ARG A 247 5.87 -25.67 9.11
CA ARG A 247 7.19 -25.36 9.71
C ARG A 247 7.44 -26.10 11.01
N ALA A 248 8.63 -26.69 11.15
CA ALA A 248 9.11 -27.26 12.41
C ALA A 248 9.10 -26.21 13.53
N GLY A 249 8.64 -26.61 14.73
CA GLY A 249 8.45 -25.69 15.87
C GLY A 249 7.22 -24.77 15.76
N GLY A 250 6.46 -24.82 14.67
CA GLY A 250 5.20 -24.07 14.53
C GLY A 250 4.13 -24.56 15.49
N ARG A 251 3.43 -23.63 16.18
CA ARG A 251 2.40 -23.97 17.19
C ARG A 251 1.23 -24.81 16.65
N THR A 252 0.96 -24.73 15.35
CA THR A 252 -0.08 -25.50 14.64
C THR A 252 0.48 -26.73 13.91
N SER A 253 1.80 -26.76 13.67
CA SER A 253 2.56 -27.79 12.96
C SER A 253 2.88 -28.99 13.84
N VAL A 254 1.83 -29.62 14.36
CA VAL A 254 1.90 -30.77 15.28
C VAL A 254 1.10 -31.94 14.73
N ALA A 255 1.36 -33.15 15.19
CA ALA A 255 0.69 -34.34 14.67
C ALA A 255 -0.85 -34.28 14.79
N GLY A 256 -1.55 -34.87 13.82
CA GLY A 256 -3.02 -35.00 13.82
C GLY A 256 -3.64 -34.89 12.42
N THR A 257 -4.98 -34.89 12.37
CA THR A 257 -5.75 -34.80 11.13
C THR A 257 -6.24 -33.38 10.88
N TYR A 258 -6.11 -32.94 9.64
CA TYR A 258 -6.39 -31.57 9.19
C TYR A 258 -7.15 -31.58 7.86
N ARG A 259 -7.73 -30.44 7.47
CA ARG A 259 -8.32 -30.19 6.15
C ARG A 259 -8.21 -28.71 5.78
N PHE A 260 -8.18 -28.39 4.49
CA PHE A 260 -8.37 -27.04 4.01
C PHE A 260 -9.86 -26.72 3.87
N VAL A 261 -10.22 -25.46 4.09
CA VAL A 261 -11.53 -24.90 3.69
C VAL A 261 -11.30 -23.64 2.89
N HIS A 262 -12.02 -23.48 1.78
CA HIS A 262 -11.87 -22.37 0.84
C HIS A 262 -13.25 -21.75 0.55
N ARG A 263 -13.30 -20.41 0.42
CA ARG A 263 -14.54 -19.64 0.29
C ARG A 263 -14.42 -18.52 -0.73
N GLY A 264 -15.58 -18.09 -1.23
CA GLY A 264 -15.70 -16.86 -2.02
C GLY A 264 -17.10 -16.67 -2.60
N TYR A 265 -17.21 -15.85 -3.65
CA TYR A 265 -18.47 -15.57 -4.33
C TYR A 265 -18.34 -15.76 -5.84
N SER A 266 -19.10 -16.70 -6.41
CA SER A 266 -19.23 -16.90 -7.86
C SER A 266 -20.07 -15.80 -8.50
N LYS A 267 -20.05 -15.67 -9.84
CA LYS A 267 -20.84 -14.68 -10.61
C LYS A 267 -21.41 -15.34 -11.84
N ASN A 268 -22.71 -15.17 -12.05
CA ASN A 268 -23.37 -15.63 -13.27
C ASN A 268 -23.25 -14.60 -14.41
N LEU A 269 -23.72 -14.95 -15.61
CA LEU A 269 -23.66 -14.07 -16.79
C LEU A 269 -24.46 -12.77 -16.63
N LEU A 270 -25.49 -12.75 -15.77
CA LEU A 270 -26.27 -11.55 -15.43
C LEU A 270 -25.60 -10.68 -14.34
N GLY A 271 -24.48 -11.16 -13.80
CA GLY A 271 -23.64 -10.44 -12.86
C GLY A 271 -23.98 -10.60 -11.37
N ALA A 272 -25.01 -11.38 -11.03
CA ALA A 272 -25.37 -11.67 -9.64
C ALA A 272 -24.30 -12.53 -8.95
N LEU A 273 -24.08 -12.27 -7.65
CA LEU A 273 -23.05 -12.93 -6.84
C LEU A 273 -23.65 -14.01 -5.92
N THR A 274 -23.03 -15.19 -5.88
CA THR A 274 -23.47 -16.31 -5.04
C THR A 274 -22.31 -16.86 -4.21
N ALA A 275 -22.44 -16.84 -2.89
CA ALA A 275 -21.44 -17.39 -1.98
C ALA A 275 -21.27 -18.91 -2.16
N TYR A 276 -20.06 -19.41 -1.95
CA TYR A 276 -19.77 -20.84 -1.85
C TYR A 276 -18.68 -21.11 -0.81
N GLU A 277 -18.68 -22.32 -0.27
CA GLU A 277 -17.60 -22.91 0.51
C GLU A 277 -17.26 -24.28 -0.09
N GLY A 278 -15.99 -24.67 -0.04
CA GLY A 278 -15.55 -26.02 -0.33
C GLY A 278 -14.51 -26.49 0.69
N THR A 279 -14.50 -27.79 0.97
CA THR A 279 -13.66 -28.43 1.98
C THR A 279 -12.84 -29.55 1.36
N SER A 280 -11.55 -29.66 1.72
CA SER A 280 -10.68 -30.75 1.23
C SER A 280 -11.03 -32.11 1.83
N ASN A 281 -10.57 -33.17 1.16
CA ASN A 281 -10.30 -34.43 1.84
C ASN A 281 -9.36 -34.18 3.04
N THR A 282 -9.52 -34.98 4.09
CA THR A 282 -8.68 -34.90 5.28
C THR A 282 -7.27 -35.40 4.99
N PHE A 283 -6.27 -34.68 5.48
CA PHE A 283 -4.87 -35.08 5.45
C PHE A 283 -4.33 -35.26 6.87
N THR A 284 -3.30 -36.10 7.02
CA THR A 284 -2.59 -36.25 8.30
C THR A 284 -1.28 -35.48 8.24
N VAL A 285 -0.92 -34.83 9.35
CA VAL A 285 0.43 -34.33 9.62
C VAL A 285 1.10 -35.33 10.55
N THR A 286 2.25 -35.86 10.15
CA THR A 286 3.16 -36.65 11.01
C THR A 286 4.27 -35.77 11.57
N ALA A 287 4.80 -36.14 12.74
CA ALA A 287 6.00 -35.53 13.32
C ALA A 287 7.25 -35.76 12.44
#